data_AF-A0A962I8Y1-F1
#
_entry.id   AF-A0A962I8Y1-F1
#
_cell.length_a   1.000
_cell.length_b   1.000
_cell.length_c   1.000
_cell.angle_alpha   90.00
_cell.angle_beta   90.00
_cell.angle_gamma   90.00
#
_symmetry.space_group_name_H-M   'P 1'
#
loop_
_entity.id
_entity.type
_entity.pdbx_description
1 polymer ?
#
loop_
_entity_poly.entity_id
_entity_poly.type
_entity_poly.pdbx_seq_one_letter_code
_entity_poly.pdbx_strand_id
1 'polypeptide(L)'
;MNTDCQPSKAVLHVQTLGDLQILANGESLPMLPSRKSRALLGYLLLGGEVQRRERLCELLWDSPRDPRGALRWSLSKLRTLLEQGGADCLSGDRERVVLDLSALQVDLYRIRAQVGDPDA
;
A
#
# COMPACT_ATOMS: atom_id res chain seq x y z
N MET A 1 36.54 -3.28 -11.75
CA MET A 1 35.46 -2.62 -12.51
C MET A 1 34.35 -3.63 -12.71
N ASN A 2 33.20 -3.27 -12.15
CA ASN A 2 31.84 -3.72 -12.47
C ASN A 2 31.50 -5.18 -12.13
N THR A 3 30.95 -5.37 -10.93
CA THR A 3 29.86 -6.32 -10.73
C THR A 3 28.62 -5.47 -10.45
N ASP A 4 27.65 -5.55 -11.34
CA ASP A 4 26.34 -4.93 -11.21
C ASP A 4 25.75 -5.19 -9.83
N CYS A 5 25.63 -4.12 -9.03
CA CYS A 5 24.78 -4.08 -7.86
C CYS A 5 23.36 -3.83 -8.36
N GLN A 6 22.72 -4.89 -8.86
CA GLN A 6 21.29 -4.88 -9.11
C GLN A 6 20.60 -4.48 -7.79
N PRO A 7 19.73 -3.46 -7.75
CA PRO A 7 19.01 -3.15 -6.54
C PRO A 7 18.12 -4.37 -6.27
N SER A 8 18.51 -5.17 -5.28
CA SER A 8 17.64 -6.18 -4.69
C SER A 8 16.37 -5.44 -4.28
N LYS A 9 15.28 -5.62 -5.05
CA LYS A 9 13.97 -5.02 -4.80
C LYS A 9 13.61 -5.41 -3.37
N ALA A 10 13.78 -4.48 -2.43
CA ALA A 10 13.61 -4.77 -1.02
C ALA A 10 12.13 -5.10 -0.80
N VAL A 11 11.85 -6.32 -0.34
CA VAL A 11 10.47 -6.75 -0.14
C VAL A 11 9.99 -6.17 1.17
N LEU A 12 8.98 -5.31 1.10
CA LEU A 12 8.37 -4.72 2.30
C LEU A 12 7.40 -5.69 2.93
N HIS A 13 7.46 -5.82 4.25
CA HIS A 13 6.49 -6.61 4.99
C HIS A 13 5.37 -5.70 5.48
N VAL A 14 4.12 -6.06 5.21
CA VAL A 14 2.94 -5.34 5.67
C VAL A 14 2.18 -6.22 6.64
N GLN A 15 2.05 -5.74 7.87
CA GLN A 15 1.24 -6.36 8.90
C GLN A 15 -0.14 -5.71 8.89
N THR A 16 -1.17 -6.52 8.64
CA THR A 16 -2.58 -6.09 8.61
C THR A 16 -3.38 -6.72 9.74
N LEU A 17 -2.87 -7.78 10.36
CA LEU A 17 -3.49 -8.47 11.48
C LEU A 17 -3.06 -7.81 12.79
N GLY A 18 -3.89 -6.91 13.28
CA GLY A 18 -3.58 -6.06 14.44
C GLY A 18 -3.40 -4.60 13.99
N ASP A 19 -2.35 -3.95 14.47
CA ASP A 19 -2.02 -2.61 14.04
C ASP A 19 -1.38 -2.63 12.64
N LEU A 20 -1.91 -1.80 11.74
CA LEU A 20 -1.39 -1.68 10.38
C LEU A 20 0.04 -1.09 10.40
N GLN A 21 1.03 -1.91 10.06
CA GLN A 21 2.45 -1.56 10.07
C GLN A 21 3.15 -1.96 8.77
N ILE A 22 4.19 -1.21 8.41
CA ILE A 22 5.09 -1.53 7.30
C ILE A 22 6.48 -1.74 7.90
N LEU A 23 7.14 -2.84 7.56
CA LEU A 23 8.49 -3.14 7.97
C LEU A 23 9.39 -3.23 6.74
N ALA A 24 10.53 -2.54 6.80
CA ALA A 24 11.60 -2.61 5.83
C ALA A 24 12.80 -3.30 6.50
N ASN A 25 13.28 -4.42 5.94
CA ASN A 25 14.39 -5.18 6.51
C ASN A 25 14.22 -5.54 8.01
N GLY A 26 12.97 -5.74 8.46
CA GLY A 26 12.64 -6.04 9.86
C GLY A 26 12.47 -4.82 10.78
N GLU A 27 12.74 -3.61 10.30
CA GLU A 27 12.52 -2.36 11.05
C GLU A 27 11.18 -1.71 10.69
N SER A 28 10.44 -1.27 11.70
CA SER A 28 9.13 -0.62 11.51
C SER A 28 9.30 0.79 10.95
N LEU A 29 8.66 1.07 9.82
CA LEU A 29 8.62 2.40 9.23
C LEU A 29 7.59 3.29 9.97
N PRO A 30 7.84 4.61 10.05
CA PRO A 30 6.91 5.53 10.68
C PRO A 30 5.58 5.57 9.92
N MET A 31 4.54 5.04 10.56
CA MET A 31 3.25 4.88 9.91
C MET A 31 2.58 6.22 9.58
N LEU A 32 1.74 6.23 8.54
CA LEU A 32 0.98 7.40 8.12
C LEU A 32 0.12 7.94 9.29
N PRO A 33 0.28 9.22 9.69
CA PRO A 33 -0.40 9.76 10.87
C PRO A 33 -1.93 9.84 10.69
N SER A 34 -2.38 10.06 9.46
CA SER A 34 -3.80 10.15 9.13
C SER A 34 -4.45 8.77 9.11
N ARG A 35 -5.57 8.63 9.85
CA ARG A 35 -6.44 7.44 9.79
C ARG A 35 -6.90 7.15 8.36
N LYS A 36 -7.19 8.18 7.57
CA LYS A 36 -7.63 8.02 6.16
C LYS A 36 -6.53 7.51 5.26
N SER A 37 -5.29 7.95 5.45
CA SER A 37 -4.16 7.44 4.66
C SER A 37 -3.84 5.98 5.02
N ARG A 38 -4.01 5.59 6.29
CA ARG A 38 -3.94 4.17 6.71
C ARG A 38 -5.07 3.34 6.11
N ALA A 39 -6.31 3.84 6.15
CA ALA A 39 -7.45 3.17 5.52
C ALA A 39 -7.26 3.02 4.00
N LEU A 40 -6.70 4.04 3.32
CA LEU A 40 -6.34 3.96 1.91
C LEU A 40 -5.34 2.84 1.64
N LEU A 41 -4.27 2.74 2.43
CA LEU A 41 -3.30 1.65 2.30
C LEU A 41 -3.98 0.28 2.48
N GLY A 42 -4.74 0.10 3.57
CA GLY A 42 -5.47 -1.15 3.82
C GLY A 42 -6.42 -1.52 2.69
N TYR A 43 -7.15 -0.54 2.16
CA TYR A 43 -8.07 -0.73 1.05
C TYR A 43 -7.34 -1.13 -0.24
N LEU A 44 -6.22 -0.48 -0.57
CA LEU A 44 -5.40 -0.83 -1.74
C LEU A 44 -4.77 -2.22 -1.60
N LEU A 45 -4.30 -2.56 -0.40
CA LEU A 45 -3.72 -3.87 -0.11
C LEU A 45 -4.74 -4.98 -0.30
N LEU A 46 -5.95 -4.83 0.28
CA LEU A 46 -7.03 -5.82 0.22
C LEU A 46 -7.68 -5.91 -1.17
N GLY A 47 -7.71 -4.80 -1.91
CA GLY A 47 -8.33 -4.73 -3.21
C GLY A 47 -7.56 -5.50 -4.27
N GLY A 48 -6.22 -5.48 -4.25
CA GLY A 48 -5.35 -6.17 -5.22
C GLY A 48 -5.53 -5.77 -6.69
N GLU A 49 -6.46 -4.86 -6.98
CA GLU A 49 -6.91 -4.46 -8.30
C GLU A 49 -6.77 -2.95 -8.50
N VAL A 50 -6.85 -2.53 -9.76
CA VAL A 50 -6.85 -1.11 -10.14
C VAL A 50 -8.05 -0.38 -9.54
N GLN A 51 -7.78 0.60 -8.68
CA GLN A 51 -8.82 1.40 -8.03
C GLN A 51 -9.04 2.73 -8.74
N ARG A 52 -10.30 3.11 -8.93
CA ARG A 52 -10.67 4.44 -9.41
C ARG A 52 -10.53 5.47 -8.30
N ARG A 53 -9.89 6.60 -8.60
CA ARG A 53 -9.68 7.70 -7.65
C ARG A 53 -10.99 8.33 -7.18
N GLU A 54 -12.00 8.38 -8.04
CA GLU A 54 -13.35 8.84 -7.69
C GLU A 54 -13.99 7.94 -6.63
N ARG A 55 -13.89 6.62 -6.81
CA ARG A 55 -14.39 5.65 -5.83
C ARG A 55 -13.67 5.78 -4.48
N LEU A 56 -12.35 5.97 -4.50
CA LEU A 56 -11.56 6.20 -3.28
C LEU A 56 -11.97 7.52 -2.60
N CYS A 57 -12.27 8.57 -3.38
CA CYS A 57 -12.77 9.83 -2.85
C CYS A 57 -14.12 9.63 -2.14
N GLU A 58 -15.10 9.01 -2.80
CA GLU A 58 -16.42 8.73 -2.21
C GLU A 58 -16.33 7.89 -0.93
N LEU A 59 -15.48 6.86 -0.94
CA LEU A 59 -15.39 5.91 0.18
C LEU A 59 -14.70 6.48 1.42
N LEU A 60 -13.71 7.37 1.24
CA LEU A 60 -12.86 7.87 2.33
C LEU A 60 -13.05 9.36 2.64
N TRP A 61 -13.64 10.15 1.73
CA TRP A 61 -13.80 11.61 1.84
C TRP A 61 -15.17 12.09 1.32
N ASP A 62 -16.14 12.16 2.23
CA ASP A 62 -17.52 12.60 1.96
C ASP A 62 -17.74 14.12 2.15
N SER A 63 -16.74 14.97 1.88
CA SER A 63 -16.74 16.39 2.31
C SER A 63 -16.53 17.38 1.16
N PRO A 64 -17.16 18.58 1.18
CA PRO A 64 -17.09 19.55 0.08
C PRO A 64 -15.70 20.22 -0.10
N ARG A 65 -14.74 20.00 0.81
CA ARG A 65 -13.36 20.53 0.69
C ARG A 65 -12.48 19.53 -0.09
N ASP A 66 -12.40 19.71 -1.40
CA ASP A 66 -11.49 19.06 -2.37
C ASP A 66 -11.02 17.62 -2.00
N PRO A 67 -11.89 16.61 -2.15
CA PRO A 67 -11.54 15.22 -1.85
C PRO A 67 -10.45 14.68 -2.78
N ARG A 68 -10.38 15.15 -4.03
CA ARG A 68 -9.34 14.77 -4.99
C ARG A 68 -7.96 15.29 -4.56
N GLY A 69 -7.89 16.51 -4.03
CA GLY A 69 -6.69 17.07 -3.41
C GLY A 69 -6.22 16.27 -2.20
N ALA A 70 -7.15 15.90 -1.31
CA ALA A 70 -6.85 15.09 -0.14
C ALA A 70 -6.32 13.70 -0.52
N LEU A 71 -6.97 13.02 -1.47
CA LEU A 71 -6.51 11.73 -2.01
C LEU A 71 -5.12 11.87 -2.64
N ARG A 72 -4.87 12.89 -3.45
CA ARG A 72 -3.56 13.14 -4.05
C ARG A 72 -2.48 13.27 -2.99
N TRP A 73 -2.72 14.05 -1.94
CA TRP A 73 -1.77 14.21 -0.83
C TRP A 73 -1.53 12.89 -0.09
N SER A 74 -2.59 12.13 0.22
CA SER A 74 -2.49 10.82 0.87
C SER A 74 -1.69 9.82 0.02
N LEU A 75 -1.91 9.78 -1.29
CA LEU A 75 -1.15 8.93 -2.22
C LEU A 75 0.32 9.35 -2.30
N SER A 76 0.62 10.65 -2.34
CA SER A 76 2.00 11.13 -2.32
C SER A 76 2.72 10.71 -1.04
N LYS A 77 2.07 10.83 0.13
CA LYS A 77 2.66 10.39 1.40
C LYS A 77 2.86 8.88 1.45
N LEU A 78 1.90 8.11 0.94
CA LEU A 78 1.99 6.66 0.87
C LEU A 78 3.11 6.21 -0.08
N ARG A 79 3.24 6.85 -1.25
CA ARG A 79 4.34 6.62 -2.18
C ARG A 79 5.71 6.86 -1.53
N THR A 80 5.89 8.01 -0.89
CA THR A 80 7.15 8.33 -0.20
C THR A 80 7.48 7.32 0.90
N LEU A 81 6.49 6.84 1.65
CA LEU A 81 6.70 5.83 2.70
C LEU A 81 7.16 4.49 2.12
N LEU A 82 6.56 4.04 1.01
CA LEU A 82 6.95 2.80 0.35
C LEU A 82 8.33 2.91 -0.30
N GLU A 83 8.62 4.05 -0.95
CA GLU A 83 9.92 4.34 -1.54
C GLU A 83 11.04 4.42 -0.48
N GLN A 84 10.77 5.01 0.70
CA GLN A 84 11.68 4.98 1.84
C GLN A 84 12.00 3.56 2.30
N GLY A 85 11.02 2.67 2.18
CA GLY A 85 11.18 1.24 2.43
C GLY A 85 11.88 0.47 1.30
N GLY A 86 12.16 1.10 0.16
CA GLY A 86 12.80 0.47 -1.00
C GLY A 86 11.84 -0.18 -1.99
N ALA A 87 10.52 0.08 -1.89
CA ALA A 87 9.52 -0.42 -2.83
C ALA A 87 8.88 0.72 -3.64
N ASP A 88 9.07 0.71 -4.95
CA ASP A 88 8.30 1.52 -5.90
C ASP A 88 7.13 0.68 -6.45
N CYS A 89 6.06 0.57 -5.66
CA CYS A 89 4.90 -0.26 -5.99
C CYS A 89 3.59 0.51 -6.10
N LEU A 90 3.60 1.83 -5.92
CA LEU A 90 2.40 2.64 -6.11
C LEU A 90 2.47 3.38 -7.45
N SER A 91 1.61 2.97 -8.39
CA SER A 91 1.50 3.58 -9.71
C SER A 91 0.07 4.04 -9.99
N GLY A 92 -0.11 4.88 -11.00
CA GLY A 92 -1.43 5.39 -11.34
C GLY A 92 -1.38 6.73 -12.05
N ASP A 93 -2.51 7.12 -12.61
CA ASP A 93 -2.71 8.37 -13.33
C ASP A 93 -3.70 9.29 -12.58
N ARG A 94 -4.36 10.19 -13.32
CA ARG A 94 -5.35 11.13 -12.78
C ARG A 94 -6.68 10.47 -12.43
N GLU A 95 -6.93 9.24 -12.86
CA GLU A 95 -8.18 8.52 -12.69
C GLU A 95 -8.02 7.21 -11.91
N ARG A 96 -6.85 6.58 -11.98
CA ARG A 96 -6.58 5.24 -11.48
C ARG A 96 -5.38 5.19 -10.55
N VAL A 97 -5.41 4.26 -9.61
CA VAL A 97 -4.31 3.93 -8.69
C VAL A 97 -4.18 2.43 -8.63
N VAL A 98 -2.95 1.94 -8.68
CA VAL A 98 -2.59 0.53 -8.59
C VAL A 98 -1.50 0.39 -7.54
N LEU A 99 -1.67 -0.61 -6.68
CA LEU A 99 -0.64 -1.04 -5.74
C LEU A 99 -0.13 -2.41 -6.20
N ASP A 100 1.12 -2.45 -6.67
CA ASP A 100 1.81 -3.67 -7.08
C ASP A 100 2.19 -4.50 -5.84
N LEU A 101 1.40 -5.53 -5.58
CA LEU A 101 1.64 -6.43 -4.44
C LEU A 101 2.87 -7.32 -4.63
N SER A 102 3.49 -7.40 -5.82
CA SER A 102 4.69 -8.22 -6.04
C SER A 102 5.90 -7.75 -5.24
N ALA A 103 5.92 -6.47 -4.85
CA ALA A 103 6.96 -5.88 -4.01
C ALA A 103 6.63 -5.94 -2.51
N LEU A 104 5.46 -6.47 -2.13
CA LEU A 104 4.92 -6.45 -0.77
C LEU A 104 4.62 -7.87 -0.28
N GLN A 105 5.14 -8.23 0.89
CA GLN A 105 4.68 -9.40 1.63
C GLN A 105 3.63 -8.98 2.64
N VAL A 106 2.37 -9.34 2.40
CA VAL A 106 1.26 -9.05 3.31
C VAL A 106 0.93 -10.29 4.13
N ASP A 107 0.90 -10.14 5.45
CA ASP A 107 0.60 -11.23 6.38
C ASP A 107 -0.76 -11.91 6.10
N LEU A 108 -1.79 -11.14 5.74
CA LEU A 108 -3.11 -11.66 5.40
C LEU A 108 -3.07 -12.61 4.20
N TYR A 109 -2.35 -12.26 3.13
CA TYR A 109 -2.23 -13.12 1.95
C TYR A 109 -1.43 -14.38 2.27
N ARG A 110 -0.40 -14.26 3.10
CA ARG A 110 0.38 -15.40 3.59
C ARG A 110 -0.49 -16.38 4.39
N ILE A 111 -1.32 -15.87 5.31
CA ILE A 111 -2.22 -16.73 6.10
C ILE A 111 -3.31 -17.31 5.22
N ARG A 112 -3.94 -16.53 4.32
CA ARG A 112 -4.96 -17.03 3.40
C ARG A 112 -4.45 -18.16 2.49
N ALA A 113 -3.18 -18.14 2.12
CA ALA A 113 -2.57 -19.23 1.35
C ALA A 113 -2.30 -20.50 2.19
N GLN A 114 -2.16 -20.37 3.51
CA GLN A 114 -1.88 -21.48 4.44
C GLN A 114 -3.15 -22.08 5.04
N VAL A 115 -4.18 -21.27 5.21
CA VAL A 115 -5.54 -21.71 5.53
C VAL A 115 -6.13 -22.19 4.21
N GLY A 116 -5.88 -23.47 3.88
CA GLY A 116 -6.53 -24.13 2.76
C GLY A 116 -8.04 -23.90 2.80
N ASP A 117 -8.65 -23.80 1.62
CA ASP A 117 -10.06 -23.51 1.45
C ASP A 117 -10.90 -24.38 2.41
N PRO A 118 -11.65 -23.81 3.37
CA PRO A 118 -12.44 -24.62 4.30
C PRO A 118 -13.60 -25.35 3.62
N ASP A 119 -13.82 -25.13 2.31
CA ASP A 119 -14.88 -25.73 1.49
C ASP A 119 -14.37 -26.65 0.35
N ALA A 120 -13.12 -27.16 0.41
CA ALA A 120 -12.62 -28.18 -0.52
C ALA A 120 -12.87 -29.62 -0.06
#